data_AF-A0A2E4WN15-F1
#
_entry.id   AF-A0A2E4WN15-F1
#
_cell.length_a   1.000
_cell.length_b   1.000
_cell.length_c   1.000
_cell.angle_alpha   90.00
_cell.angle_beta   90.00
_cell.angle_gamma   90.00
#
_symmetry.space_group_name_H-M   'P 1'
#
loop_
_entity.id
_entity.type
_entity.pdbx_description
1 polymer ?
#
loop_
_entity_poly.entity_id
_entity_poly.type
_entity_poly.pdbx_seq_one_letter_code
_entity_poly.pdbx_strand_id
1 'polypeptide(L)'
;MKKFSLLLIAVFSITTAFSQNLSVNLGYGMWNGEMTHHAESSSSILIGANYNQELSEKLDLQGSLSYGIGYSILPLQSSLIYNFSEKLNLKVGMGLYMISDESYKEHATGVDGNEASTNEFGMNMGLGYSINDEILLGFDYSMIKSGDYDFNGMMFGLSYSLGKKSEKSDSDKKKKNKVKSDSDKKKKNKVKSDSEKKKKNKAKSDSEKKKKS
;
A
#
# COMPACT_ATOMS: atom_id res chain seq x y z
N MET A 1 0.16 13.83 36.44
CA MET A 1 0.18 14.52 35.13
C MET A 1 1.60 14.83 34.61
N LYS A 2 2.62 13.98 34.82
CA LYS A 2 3.99 14.19 34.29
C LYS A 2 4.49 13.10 33.33
N LYS A 3 3.76 11.98 33.19
CA LYS A 3 4.11 10.87 32.30
C LYS A 3 3.46 10.96 30.90
N PHE A 4 2.47 11.85 30.72
CA PHE A 4 1.82 12.07 29.42
C PHE A 4 2.60 13.00 28.48
N SER A 5 3.38 13.96 29.00
CA SER A 5 4.18 14.86 28.14
C SER A 5 5.33 14.16 27.43
N LEU A 6 5.95 13.14 28.03
CA LEU A 6 7.11 12.48 27.40
C LEU A 6 6.69 11.56 26.25
N LEU A 7 5.50 10.94 26.34
CA LEU A 7 4.92 10.15 25.24
C LEU A 7 4.56 11.06 24.05
N LEU A 8 4.05 12.26 24.32
CA LEU A 8 3.73 13.24 23.28
C LEU A 8 4.99 13.66 22.49
N ILE A 9 6.12 13.91 23.17
CA ILE A 9 7.35 14.42 22.53
C ILE A 9 8.09 13.32 21.74
N ALA A 10 8.04 12.06 22.18
CA ALA A 10 8.61 10.93 21.45
C ALA A 10 7.82 10.60 20.18
N VAL A 11 6.49 10.75 20.21
CA VAL A 11 5.64 10.66 19.01
C VAL A 11 5.99 11.78 18.03
N PHE A 12 6.17 13.02 18.49
CA PHE A 12 6.48 14.17 17.62
C PHE A 12 7.85 14.13 16.92
N SER A 13 8.84 13.40 17.42
CA SER A 13 10.15 13.31 16.74
C SER A 13 10.15 12.29 15.57
N ILE A 14 9.18 11.37 15.56
CA ILE A 14 8.91 10.42 14.46
C ILE A 14 7.85 10.99 13.49
N THR A 15 7.16 12.09 13.86
CA THR A 15 6.04 12.65 13.08
C THR A 15 6.40 13.14 11.69
N THR A 16 7.62 13.60 11.42
CA THR A 16 7.93 14.16 10.09
C THR A 16 8.01 13.10 9.00
N ALA A 17 8.38 11.86 9.33
CA ALA A 17 8.31 10.72 8.41
C ALA A 17 6.90 10.09 8.39
N PHE A 18 6.18 10.16 9.51
CA PHE A 18 4.82 9.63 9.61
C PHE A 18 3.79 10.52 8.88
N SER A 19 3.95 11.84 8.89
CA SER A 19 3.03 12.79 8.24
C SER A 19 3.09 12.67 6.72
N GLN A 20 4.28 12.53 6.13
CA GLN A 20 4.48 12.47 4.67
C GLN A 20 3.69 11.36 3.97
N ASN A 21 3.27 10.35 4.72
CA ASN A 21 2.54 9.18 4.23
C ASN A 21 1.08 9.13 4.72
N LEU A 22 0.67 10.10 5.54
CA LEU A 22 -0.67 10.18 6.08
C LEU A 22 -1.57 10.94 5.11
N SER A 23 -2.81 10.50 4.97
CA SER A 23 -3.86 11.22 4.27
C SER A 23 -5.13 11.18 5.09
N VAL A 24 -5.98 12.19 4.91
CA VAL A 24 -7.34 12.21 5.45
C VAL A 24 -8.32 12.00 4.30
N ASN A 25 -9.37 11.24 4.55
CA ASN A 25 -10.39 10.96 3.57
C ASN A 25 -11.76 11.45 4.05
N LEU A 26 -12.57 11.89 3.09
CA LEU A 26 -13.99 12.18 3.25
C LEU A 26 -14.72 11.48 2.12
N GLY A 27 -15.65 10.60 2.45
CA GLY A 27 -16.37 9.79 1.47
C GLY A 27 -17.87 9.73 1.73
N TYR A 28 -18.61 9.35 0.69
CA TYR A 28 -19.99 8.94 0.76
C TYR A 28 -20.08 7.46 0.39
N GLY A 29 -20.55 6.65 1.32
CA GLY A 29 -20.73 5.21 1.17
C GLY A 29 -22.19 4.85 1.04
N MET A 30 -22.50 3.92 0.15
CA MET A 30 -23.80 3.30 -0.04
C MET A 30 -23.63 1.81 0.21
N TRP A 31 -24.35 1.30 1.19
CA TRP A 31 -24.34 -0.10 1.59
C TRP A 31 -25.60 -0.77 1.06
N ASN A 32 -25.45 -2.00 0.58
CA ASN A 32 -26.55 -2.76 0.02
C ASN A 32 -26.43 -4.22 0.44
N GLY A 33 -27.56 -4.78 0.85
CA GLY A 33 -27.69 -6.16 1.25
C GLY A 33 -29.00 -6.38 1.97
N GLU A 34 -29.39 -7.64 2.15
CA GLU A 34 -30.64 -8.00 2.81
C GLU A 34 -30.72 -7.37 4.22
N MET A 35 -29.58 -7.27 4.90
CA MET A 35 -29.42 -6.68 6.24
C MET A 35 -29.66 -5.18 6.31
N THR A 36 -29.79 -4.51 5.16
CA THR A 36 -30.00 -3.06 5.06
C THR A 36 -31.41 -2.68 4.63
N HIS A 37 -32.27 -3.66 4.28
CA HIS A 37 -33.63 -3.38 3.79
C HIS A 37 -34.51 -2.63 4.79
N HIS A 38 -34.25 -2.79 6.09
CA HIS A 38 -34.95 -2.12 7.17
C HIS A 38 -34.16 -0.95 7.79
N ALA A 39 -33.03 -0.58 7.19
CA ALA A 39 -32.23 0.55 7.67
C ALA A 39 -32.94 1.88 7.40
N GLU A 40 -32.95 2.79 8.38
CA GLU A 40 -33.40 4.18 8.18
C GLU A 40 -32.55 4.90 7.11
N SER A 41 -31.28 4.53 7.00
CA SER A 41 -30.38 4.92 5.91
C SER A 41 -29.43 3.76 5.63
N SER A 42 -29.33 3.36 4.36
CA SER A 42 -28.28 2.44 3.90
C SER A 42 -27.02 3.19 3.45
N SER A 43 -26.87 4.45 3.81
CA SER A 43 -25.73 5.29 3.40
C SER A 43 -24.97 5.89 4.58
N SER A 44 -23.68 6.15 4.39
CA SER A 44 -22.80 6.78 5.37
C SER A 44 -22.00 7.92 4.77
N ILE A 45 -21.76 8.96 5.57
CA ILE A 45 -20.61 9.84 5.36
C ILE A 45 -19.42 9.23 6.10
N LEU A 46 -18.36 8.89 5.37
CA LEU A 46 -17.14 8.32 5.94
C LEU A 46 -16.10 9.41 6.15
N ILE A 47 -15.54 9.46 7.36
CA ILE A 47 -14.38 10.28 7.69
C ILE A 47 -13.28 9.34 8.18
N GLY A 48 -12.09 9.46 7.62
CA GLY A 48 -11.03 8.53 7.92
C GLY A 48 -9.63 9.05 7.65
N ALA A 49 -8.68 8.18 7.94
CA ALA A 49 -7.28 8.41 7.66
C ALA A 49 -6.67 7.19 6.98
N ASN A 50 -5.74 7.45 6.07
CA ASN A 50 -4.95 6.40 5.44
C ASN A 50 -3.46 6.65 5.66
N TYR A 51 -2.70 5.57 5.80
CA TYR A 51 -1.25 5.56 5.82
C TYR A 51 -0.75 4.78 4.60
N ASN A 52 0.05 5.43 3.76
CA ASN A 52 0.60 4.85 2.54
C ASN A 52 2.10 4.56 2.71
N GLN A 53 2.51 3.31 2.54
CA GLN A 53 3.89 2.88 2.52
C GLN A 53 4.30 2.52 1.10
N GLU A 54 5.25 3.27 0.53
CA GLU A 54 5.85 2.97 -0.78
C GLU A 54 6.59 1.63 -0.71
N LEU A 55 6.13 0.64 -1.49
CA LEU A 55 6.81 -0.65 -1.63
C LEU A 55 7.75 -0.64 -2.86
N SER A 56 7.33 0.04 -3.93
CA SER A 56 8.11 0.21 -5.17
C SER A 56 7.65 1.45 -5.94
N GLU A 57 8.28 1.75 -7.08
CA GLU A 57 7.93 2.91 -7.94
C GLU A 57 6.47 2.94 -8.40
N LYS A 58 5.77 1.80 -8.43
CA LYS A 58 4.38 1.69 -8.88
C LYS A 58 3.45 1.03 -7.88
N LEU A 59 3.94 0.65 -6.70
CA LEU A 59 3.18 -0.16 -5.75
C LEU A 59 3.30 0.43 -4.35
N ASP A 60 2.17 0.75 -3.76
CA ASP A 60 2.06 1.21 -2.38
C ASP A 60 1.21 0.22 -1.56
N LEU A 61 1.51 0.10 -0.28
CA LEU A 61 0.65 -0.53 0.72
C LEU A 61 -0.08 0.56 1.48
N GLN A 62 -1.41 0.53 1.47
CA GLN A 62 -2.26 1.47 2.20
C GLN A 62 -2.95 0.76 3.36
N GLY A 63 -2.73 1.23 4.58
CA GLY A 63 -3.62 0.96 5.71
C GLY A 63 -4.64 2.08 5.84
N SER A 64 -5.91 1.77 6.06
CA SER A 64 -6.96 2.77 6.27
C SER A 64 -7.83 2.45 7.48
N LEU A 65 -8.28 3.52 8.15
CA LEU A 65 -9.26 3.46 9.23
C LEU A 65 -10.26 4.59 9.01
N SER A 66 -11.55 4.25 8.92
CA SER A 66 -12.62 5.23 8.70
C SER A 66 -13.81 4.96 9.62
N TYR A 67 -14.60 6.00 9.87
CA TYR A 67 -15.85 5.91 10.62
C TYR A 67 -17.00 6.48 9.79
N GLY A 68 -18.08 5.71 9.64
CA GLY A 68 -19.28 6.07 8.92
C GLY A 68 -20.36 6.67 9.83
N ILE A 69 -20.83 7.86 9.49
CA ILE A 69 -21.95 8.56 10.13
C ILE A 69 -23.20 8.37 9.26
N GLY A 70 -24.34 8.04 9.85
CA GLY A 70 -25.53 7.55 9.14
C GLY A 70 -25.65 6.06 9.40
N TYR A 71 -25.44 5.24 8.36
CA TYR A 71 -25.22 3.81 8.57
C TYR A 71 -23.92 3.59 9.34
N SER A 72 -24.02 3.09 10.57
CA SER A 72 -22.90 3.09 11.51
C SER A 72 -21.95 1.92 11.26
N ILE A 73 -20.81 2.22 10.65
CA ILE A 73 -19.79 1.24 10.24
C ILE A 73 -18.38 1.80 10.43
N LEU A 74 -17.46 0.95 10.86
CA LEU A 74 -16.04 1.26 11.01
C LEU A 74 -15.22 0.29 10.15
N PRO A 75 -14.82 0.71 8.93
CA PRO A 75 -13.89 -0.04 8.10
C PRO A 75 -12.43 0.13 8.57
N LEU A 76 -11.75 -0.99 8.81
CA LEU A 76 -10.31 -1.09 8.97
C LEU A 76 -9.77 -1.91 7.79
N GLN A 77 -9.04 -1.28 6.87
CA GLN A 77 -8.64 -1.94 5.62
C GLN A 77 -7.12 -1.90 5.41
N SER A 78 -6.65 -2.87 4.63
CA SER A 78 -5.29 -2.95 4.11
C SER A 78 -5.36 -3.25 2.62
N SER A 79 -4.77 -2.39 1.80
CA SER A 79 -4.91 -2.43 0.35
C SER A 79 -3.57 -2.24 -0.35
N LEU A 80 -3.37 -2.95 -1.44
CA LEU A 80 -2.31 -2.68 -2.40
C LEU A 80 -2.81 -1.69 -3.43
N ILE A 81 -2.03 -0.64 -3.67
CA ILE A 81 -2.32 0.39 -4.67
C ILE A 81 -1.30 0.26 -5.80
N TYR A 82 -1.78 -0.02 -6.99
CA TYR A 82 -0.97 -0.07 -8.21
C TYR A 82 -1.14 1.23 -9.01
N ASN A 83 -0.10 2.04 -9.02
CA ASN A 83 -0.01 3.28 -9.78
C ASN A 83 0.37 2.97 -11.24
N PHE A 84 -0.65 2.72 -12.08
CA PHE A 84 -0.42 2.37 -13.48
C PHE A 84 -0.12 3.58 -14.36
N SER A 85 -0.55 4.78 -13.95
CA SER A 85 -0.18 6.07 -14.56
C SER A 85 0.06 7.14 -13.49
N GLU A 86 0.50 8.33 -13.90
CA GLU A 86 0.72 9.46 -12.98
C GLU A 86 -0.55 9.94 -12.27
N LYS A 87 -1.72 9.73 -12.89
CA LYS A 87 -3.01 10.18 -12.34
C LYS A 87 -3.93 9.07 -11.90
N LEU A 88 -3.78 7.86 -12.42
CA LEU A 88 -4.71 6.78 -12.15
C LEU A 88 -4.02 5.65 -11.40
N ASN A 89 -4.71 5.13 -10.40
CA ASN A 89 -4.32 3.95 -9.66
C ASN A 89 -5.47 2.96 -9.49
N LEU A 90 -5.10 1.70 -9.31
CA LEU A 90 -5.99 0.61 -8.98
C LEU A 90 -5.71 0.19 -7.54
N LYS A 91 -6.76 0.03 -6.74
CA LYS A 91 -6.69 -0.44 -5.36
C LYS A 91 -7.31 -1.82 -5.27
N VAL A 92 -6.64 -2.76 -4.60
CA VAL A 92 -7.21 -4.06 -4.22
C VAL A 92 -6.78 -4.37 -2.80
N GLY A 93 -7.72 -4.73 -1.94
CA GLY A 93 -7.46 -4.93 -0.54
C GLY A 93 -8.45 -5.84 0.15
N MET A 94 -8.25 -5.93 1.45
CA MET A 94 -9.14 -6.61 2.39
C MET A 94 -9.34 -5.74 3.62
N GLY A 95 -10.37 -6.03 4.40
CA GLY A 95 -10.64 -5.27 5.60
C GLY A 95 -11.59 -5.97 6.55
N LEU A 96 -11.55 -5.51 7.79
CA LEU A 96 -12.53 -5.80 8.82
C LEU A 96 -13.51 -4.63 8.88
N TYR A 97 -14.80 -4.95 8.87
CA TYR A 97 -15.89 -4.01 8.90
C TYR A 97 -16.66 -4.24 10.19
N MET A 98 -16.50 -3.33 11.14
CA MET A 98 -17.21 -3.38 12.42
C MET A 98 -18.49 -2.57 12.26
N ILE A 99 -19.63 -3.25 12.24
CA ILE A 99 -20.94 -2.68 11.93
C ILE A 99 -21.73 -2.56 13.23
N SER A 100 -22.02 -1.33 13.65
CA SER A 100 -22.76 -1.06 14.89
C SER A 100 -24.20 -0.59 14.64
N ASP A 101 -24.60 -0.46 13.38
CA ASP A 101 -25.95 -0.09 12.96
C ASP A 101 -27.02 -1.05 13.52
N GLU A 102 -28.14 -0.51 13.98
CA GLU A 102 -29.21 -1.29 14.61
C GLU A 102 -29.88 -2.22 13.60
N SER A 103 -30.15 -1.72 12.39
CA SER A 103 -30.77 -2.52 11.32
C SER A 103 -29.92 -3.75 10.99
N TYR A 104 -28.60 -3.58 10.95
CA TYR A 104 -27.68 -4.69 10.73
C TYR A 104 -27.73 -5.70 11.88
N LYS A 105 -27.66 -5.25 13.13
CA LYS A 105 -27.67 -6.14 14.30
C LYS A 105 -28.94 -6.98 14.40
N GLU A 106 -30.08 -6.40 14.04
CA GLU A 106 -31.38 -7.07 14.12
C GLU A 106 -31.58 -8.11 13.02
N HIS A 107 -31.01 -7.88 11.83
CA HIS A 107 -31.28 -8.70 10.65
C HIS A 107 -30.11 -9.61 10.28
N ALA A 108 -28.88 -9.31 10.73
CA ALA A 108 -27.70 -10.10 10.42
C ALA A 108 -27.92 -11.58 10.74
N THR A 109 -27.58 -12.41 9.77
CA THR A 109 -27.58 -13.87 9.90
C THR A 109 -26.15 -14.37 9.91
N GLY A 110 -25.85 -15.36 10.74
CA GLY A 110 -24.57 -16.06 10.65
C GLY A 110 -24.54 -17.00 9.45
N VAL A 111 -23.33 -17.38 9.04
CA VAL A 111 -23.11 -18.35 7.96
C VAL A 111 -23.16 -19.76 8.55
N ASP A 112 -23.73 -20.73 7.82
CA ASP A 112 -23.77 -22.15 8.19
C ASP A 112 -24.42 -22.43 9.58
N GLY A 113 -25.46 -21.68 9.92
CA GLY A 113 -26.20 -21.86 11.18
C GLY A 113 -25.50 -21.34 12.44
N ASN A 114 -24.40 -20.60 12.27
CA ASN A 114 -23.75 -19.89 13.37
C ASN A 114 -24.50 -18.61 13.75
N GLU A 115 -24.16 -18.04 14.91
CA GLU A 115 -24.66 -16.73 15.33
C GLU A 115 -24.12 -15.62 14.42
N ALA A 116 -24.92 -14.56 14.27
CA ALA A 116 -24.51 -13.39 13.52
C ALA A 116 -23.38 -12.64 14.21
N SER A 117 -22.44 -12.13 13.43
CA SER A 117 -21.35 -11.27 13.89
C SER A 117 -21.57 -9.85 13.38
N THR A 118 -21.22 -8.87 14.20
CA THR A 118 -21.11 -7.46 13.78
C THR A 118 -19.74 -7.10 13.23
N ASN A 119 -18.81 -8.05 13.23
CA ASN A 119 -17.47 -7.91 12.67
C ASN A 119 -17.41 -8.80 11.43
N GLU A 120 -17.36 -8.16 10.26
CA GLU A 120 -17.36 -8.85 8.98
C GLU A 120 -16.01 -8.67 8.28
N PHE A 121 -15.54 -9.72 7.60
CA PHE A 121 -14.34 -9.67 6.80
C PHE A 121 -14.70 -9.51 5.33
N GLY A 122 -14.15 -8.50 4.67
CA GLY A 122 -14.45 -8.22 3.28
C GLY A 122 -13.23 -7.95 2.42
N MET A 123 -13.44 -8.02 1.11
CA MET A 123 -12.49 -7.58 0.09
C MET A 123 -12.92 -6.22 -0.46
N ASN A 124 -11.98 -5.39 -0.86
CA ASN A 124 -12.26 -4.14 -1.55
C ASN A 124 -11.47 -4.02 -2.85
N MET A 125 -12.06 -3.35 -3.83
CA MET A 125 -11.45 -2.98 -5.09
C MET A 125 -11.82 -1.54 -5.41
N GLY A 126 -10.88 -0.74 -5.89
CA GLY A 126 -11.12 0.67 -6.15
C GLY A 126 -10.28 1.26 -7.27
N LEU A 127 -10.68 2.44 -7.70
CA LEU A 127 -10.01 3.27 -8.68
C LEU A 127 -9.77 4.65 -8.08
N GLY A 128 -8.55 5.14 -8.21
CA GLY A 128 -8.17 6.49 -7.79
C GLY A 128 -7.81 7.36 -8.99
N TYR A 129 -8.20 8.62 -8.95
CA TYR A 129 -7.79 9.68 -9.86
C TYR A 129 -7.18 10.86 -9.10
N SER A 130 -5.89 11.08 -9.26
CA SER A 130 -5.16 12.22 -8.72
C SER A 130 -5.51 13.49 -9.51
N ILE A 131 -6.16 14.44 -8.84
CA ILE A 131 -6.39 15.78 -9.38
C ILE A 131 -5.06 16.55 -9.43
N ASN A 132 -4.30 16.44 -8.35
CA ASN A 132 -2.95 16.98 -8.17
C ASN A 132 -2.17 16.08 -7.18
N ASP A 133 -1.00 16.53 -6.73
CA ASP A 133 -0.12 15.75 -5.85
C ASP A 133 -0.72 15.50 -4.46
N GLU A 134 -1.65 16.35 -4.01
CA GLU A 134 -2.25 16.27 -2.69
C GLU A 134 -3.67 15.69 -2.68
N ILE A 135 -4.43 15.85 -3.78
CA ILE A 135 -5.86 15.55 -3.84
C ILE A 135 -6.12 14.38 -4.78
N LEU A 136 -6.75 13.34 -4.23
CA LEU A 136 -7.20 12.16 -4.95
C LEU A 136 -8.72 11.99 -4.84
N LEU A 137 -9.36 11.73 -5.98
CA LEU A 137 -10.73 11.21 -6.04
C LEU A 137 -10.68 9.69 -6.06
N GLY A 138 -11.50 9.04 -5.24
CA GLY A 138 -11.57 7.59 -5.14
C GLY A 138 -12.97 7.07 -5.39
N PHE A 139 -13.05 5.92 -6.05
CA PHE A 139 -14.20 5.04 -6.06
C PHE A 139 -13.79 3.68 -5.51
N ASP A 140 -14.55 3.12 -4.60
CA ASP A 140 -14.31 1.81 -3.99
C ASP A 140 -15.57 0.96 -3.99
N TYR A 141 -15.41 -0.32 -4.30
CA TYR A 141 -16.40 -1.36 -4.12
C TYR A 141 -15.89 -2.35 -3.06
N SER A 142 -16.71 -2.64 -2.06
CA SER A 142 -16.42 -3.56 -0.97
C SER A 142 -17.39 -4.72 -0.99
N MET A 143 -16.86 -5.93 -1.07
CA MET A 143 -17.61 -7.18 -0.86
C MET A 143 -17.36 -7.60 0.58
N ILE A 144 -18.34 -7.40 1.46
CA ILE A 144 -18.18 -7.58 2.91
C ILE A 144 -18.71 -8.93 3.37
N LYS A 145 -19.81 -9.39 2.77
CA LYS A 145 -20.37 -10.71 3.03
C LYS A 145 -20.89 -11.30 1.73
N SER A 146 -20.62 -12.59 1.52
CA SER A 146 -21.06 -13.34 0.35
C SER A 146 -21.79 -14.61 0.78
N GLY A 147 -22.89 -14.96 0.12
CA GLY A 147 -23.63 -16.21 0.36
C GLY A 147 -25.13 -16.02 0.14
N ASP A 148 -25.96 -16.68 0.94
CA ASP A 148 -27.42 -16.47 0.90
C ASP A 148 -27.82 -15.04 1.34
N TYR A 149 -26.88 -14.31 1.92
CA TYR A 149 -27.05 -12.96 2.46
C TYR A 149 -25.87 -12.07 2.09
N ASP A 150 -25.93 -11.48 0.90
CA ASP A 150 -24.88 -10.58 0.43
C ASP A 150 -24.95 -9.22 1.15
N PHE A 151 -23.78 -8.70 1.54
CA PHE A 151 -23.63 -7.34 2.05
C PHE A 151 -22.42 -6.68 1.38
N ASN A 152 -22.68 -5.61 0.64
CA ASN A 152 -21.72 -4.93 -0.21
C ASN A 152 -21.77 -3.41 0.03
N GLY A 153 -20.71 -2.72 -0.37
CA GLY A 153 -20.60 -1.27 -0.27
C GLY A 153 -20.00 -0.64 -1.50
N MET A 154 -20.54 0.50 -1.92
CA MET A 154 -19.93 1.40 -2.89
C MET A 154 -19.56 2.70 -2.19
N MET A 155 -18.36 3.22 -2.41
CA MET A 155 -17.90 4.47 -1.81
C MET A 155 -17.30 5.39 -2.86
N PHE A 156 -17.65 6.66 -2.79
CA PHE A 156 -17.04 7.75 -3.55
C PHE A 156 -16.42 8.72 -2.56
N GLY A 157 -15.17 9.12 -2.77
CA GLY A 157 -14.49 9.95 -1.79
C GLY A 157 -13.39 10.85 -2.33
N LEU A 158 -13.02 11.80 -1.48
CA LEU A 158 -11.90 12.70 -1.64
C LEU A 158 -10.87 12.36 -0.58
N SER A 159 -9.60 12.27 -0.97
CA SER A 159 -8.48 12.09 -0.05
C SER A 159 -7.50 13.25 -0.21
N TYR A 160 -7.01 13.76 0.92
CA TYR A 160 -5.99 14.80 0.98
C TYR A 160 -4.74 14.28 1.69
N SER A 161 -3.60 14.29 1.00
CA SER A 161 -2.30 13.86 1.53
C SER A 161 -1.69 14.95 2.44
N LEU A 162 -1.38 14.58 3.67
CA LEU A 162 -0.86 15.47 4.71
C LEU A 162 0.67 15.59 4.64
N GLY A 163 1.17 16.16 3.56
CA GLY A 163 2.59 16.47 3.41
C GLY A 163 3.07 16.27 1.99
N LYS A 164 4.03 17.09 1.57
CA LYS A 164 4.69 16.92 0.28
C LYS A 164 5.67 15.76 0.42
N LYS A 165 5.55 14.72 -0.41
CA LYS A 165 6.66 13.78 -0.62
C LYS A 165 7.87 14.63 -0.98
N SER A 166 8.91 14.59 -0.16
CA SER A 166 10.13 15.33 -0.48
C SER A 166 10.60 14.88 -1.87
N GLU A 167 10.78 15.84 -2.78
CA GLU A 167 11.37 15.53 -4.08
C GLU A 167 12.68 14.79 -3.81
N LYS A 168 12.78 13.54 -4.25
CA LYS A 168 14.06 12.83 -4.28
C LYS A 168 14.97 13.67 -5.17
N SER A 169 15.80 14.51 -4.54
CA SER A 169 16.79 15.30 -5.24
C SER A 169 17.55 14.40 -6.23
N ASP A 170 17.79 14.89 -7.44
CA ASP A 170 18.51 14.21 -8.53
C ASP A 170 19.94 13.72 -8.14
N SER A 171 20.36 13.89 -6.89
CA SER A 171 21.61 13.40 -6.33
C SER A 171 21.70 11.86 -6.28
N ASP A 172 20.57 11.13 -6.20
CA ASP A 172 20.59 9.66 -6.19
C ASP A 172 20.68 9.01 -7.58
N LYS A 173 20.22 9.69 -8.64
CA LYS A 173 20.46 9.25 -10.04
C LYS A 173 21.96 9.31 -10.39
N LYS A 174 22.71 10.26 -9.82
CA LYS A 174 24.17 10.36 -10.03
C LYS A 174 24.96 9.29 -9.26
N LYS A 175 24.49 8.81 -8.09
CA LYS A 175 25.17 7.72 -7.37
C LYS A 175 25.05 6.37 -8.08
N LYS A 176 23.88 6.04 -8.67
CA LYS A 176 23.71 4.80 -9.45
C LYS A 176 24.57 4.76 -10.73
N ASN A 177 24.79 5.91 -11.39
CA ASN A 177 25.68 5.97 -12.55
C ASN A 177 27.18 5.94 -12.18
N LYS A 178 27.58 6.42 -10.99
CA LYS A 178 28.97 6.31 -10.53
C LYS A 178 29.33 4.87 -10.14
N VAL A 179 28.41 4.14 -9.50
CA VAL A 179 28.61 2.72 -9.12
C VAL A 179 28.63 1.78 -10.34
N LYS A 180 27.87 2.06 -11.41
CA LYS A 180 28.03 1.34 -12.69
C LYS A 180 29.40 1.62 -13.34
N SER A 181 29.89 2.86 -13.31
CA SER A 181 31.20 3.18 -13.90
C SER A 181 32.40 2.53 -13.17
N ASP A 182 32.30 2.31 -11.85
CA ASP A 182 33.37 1.67 -11.07
C ASP A 182 33.29 0.13 -11.09
N SER A 183 32.08 -0.44 -11.20
CA SER A 183 31.92 -1.90 -11.36
C SER A 183 32.35 -2.40 -12.74
N ASP A 184 32.19 -1.59 -13.79
CA ASP A 184 32.70 -1.90 -15.13
C ASP A 184 34.23 -1.73 -15.23
N LYS A 185 34.84 -0.77 -14.50
CA LYS A 185 36.31 -0.67 -14.38
C LYS A 185 36.91 -1.85 -13.60
N LYS A 186 36.25 -2.33 -12.54
CA LYS A 186 36.70 -3.51 -11.78
C LYS A 186 36.56 -4.82 -12.58
N LYS A 187 35.50 -4.99 -13.38
CA LYS A 187 35.35 -6.16 -14.27
C LYS A 187 36.36 -6.15 -15.42
N LYS A 188 36.67 -5.00 -16.03
CA LYS A 188 37.70 -4.92 -17.09
C LYS A 188 39.12 -5.26 -16.59
N ASN A 189 39.47 -4.91 -15.35
CA ASN A 189 40.79 -5.24 -14.81
C ASN A 189 40.93 -6.71 -14.38
N LYS A 190 39.84 -7.39 -13.99
CA LYS A 190 39.88 -8.82 -13.64
C LYS A 190 39.99 -9.74 -14.87
N VAL A 191 39.38 -9.35 -15.99
CA VAL A 191 39.49 -10.11 -17.26
C VAL A 191 40.89 -9.99 -17.89
N LYS A 192 41.58 -8.85 -17.73
CA LYS A 192 42.97 -8.71 -18.19
C LYS A 192 43.96 -9.57 -17.38
N SER A 193 43.82 -9.68 -16.06
CA SER A 193 44.77 -10.46 -15.24
C SER A 193 44.70 -11.98 -15.45
N ASP A 194 43.52 -12.51 -15.81
CA ASP A 194 43.37 -13.95 -16.06
C ASP A 194 43.81 -14.36 -17.49
N SER A 195 43.78 -13.41 -18.44
CA SER A 195 44.28 -13.65 -19.81
C SER A 195 45.82 -13.70 -19.89
N GLU A 196 46.53 -12.98 -19.01
CA GLU A 196 48.01 -13.02 -18.94
C GLU A 196 48.54 -14.25 -18.19
N LYS A 197 47.81 -14.78 -17.19
CA LYS A 197 48.19 -16.04 -16.53
C LYS A 197 48.00 -17.26 -17.42
N LYS A 198 46.98 -17.30 -18.29
CA LYS A 198 46.80 -18.41 -19.26
C LYS A 198 47.81 -18.39 -20.41
N LYS A 199 48.30 -17.22 -20.85
CA LYS A 199 49.38 -17.15 -21.87
C LYS A 199 50.77 -17.55 -21.33
N LYS A 200 51.09 -17.27 -20.06
CA LYS A 200 52.38 -17.66 -19.47
C LYS A 200 52.52 -19.17 -19.20
N ASN A 201 51.43 -19.88 -18.92
CA ASN A 201 51.51 -21.33 -18.68
C ASN A 201 51.56 -22.17 -19.98
N LYS A 202 51.08 -21.64 -21.12
CA LYS A 202 51.18 -22.34 -22.42
C LYS A 202 52.57 -22.19 -23.07
N ALA A 203 53.32 -21.14 -22.73
CA ALA A 203 54.69 -20.93 -23.22
C ALA A 203 55.77 -21.72 -22.46
N LYS A 204 55.46 -22.27 -21.27
CA LYS A 204 56.41 -23.12 -20.52
C LYS A 204 56.29 -24.62 -20.82
N SER A 205 55.16 -25.10 -21.35
CA SER A 205 55.01 -26.52 -21.72
C SER A 205 55.64 -26.87 -23.08
N ASP A 206 55.82 -25.89 -23.97
CA ASP A 206 56.40 -26.12 -25.30
C ASP A 206 57.93 -25.94 -25.34
N SER A 207 58.55 -25.36 -24.30
CA SER A 207 60.01 -25.23 -24.20
C SER A 207 60.72 -26.43 -23.55
N GLU A 208 60.00 -27.33 -22.87
CA GLU A 208 60.58 -28.55 -22.28
C GLU A 208 60.55 -29.78 -23.19
N LYS A 209 59.73 -29.78 -24.26
CA LYS A 209 59.70 -30.87 -25.25
C LYS A 209 60.76 -30.78 -26.35
N LYS A 210 61.53 -29.68 -26.44
CA LYS A 210 62.60 -29.47 -27.45
C LYS A 210 64.03 -29.62 -26.92
N LYS A 211 64.23 -30.13 -25.70
CA LYS A 211 65.57 -30.38 -25.12
C LYS A 211 65.88 -31.86 -24.81
N LYS A 212 65.08 -32.81 -25.32
CA LYS A 212 65.31 -34.26 -25.19
C LYS A 212 65.05 -35.05 -26.49
N SER A 213 65.56 -34.56 -27.62
CA SER A 213 65.77 -35.37 -28.83
C SER A 213 67.17 -35.11 -29.37
#